data_AF-A0A352BSI4-F1
#
_entry.id   AF-A0A352BSI4-F1
#
_cell.length_a   1.000
_cell.length_b   1.000
_cell.length_c   1.000
_cell.angle_alpha   90.00
_cell.angle_beta   90.00
_cell.angle_gamma   90.00
#
_symmetry.space_group_name_H-M   'P 1'
#
loop_
_entity.id
_entity.type
_entity.pdbx_description
1 polymer ?
#
loop_
_entity_poly.entity_id
_entity_poly.type
_entity_poly.pdbx_seq_one_letter_code
_entity_poly.pdbx_strand_id
1 'polypeptide(L)'
;FALAAEKEGLAPYVNKELESMSKSLLKAKIDLLKAKKGAVQTLLVESLLPRYFYRSGLYDYKTQNDPEILAGIAILQNPEAYSNILKP
;
A
#
# COMPACT_ATOMS: atom_id res chain seq x y z
N PHE A 1 36.06 5.77 4.86
CA PHE A 1 35.34 7.04 4.61
C PHE A 1 35.27 7.92 5.86
N ALA A 2 34.70 7.46 6.99
CA ALA A 2 34.62 8.26 8.22
C ALA A 2 35.97 8.82 8.72
N LEU A 3 37.01 7.98 8.78
CA LEU A 3 38.37 8.35 9.21
C LEU A 3 39.10 9.37 8.32
N ALA A 4 38.69 9.51 7.05
CA ALA A 4 39.28 10.48 6.11
C ALA A 4 38.60 11.85 6.24
N ALA A 5 37.26 11.87 6.34
CA ALA A 5 36.49 13.09 6.56
C ALA A 5 36.77 13.75 7.92
N GLU A 6 37.13 12.95 8.92
CA GLU A 6 37.50 13.43 10.26
C GLU A 6 38.87 14.14 10.25
N LYS A 7 39.84 13.62 9.49
CA LYS A 7 41.17 14.25 9.31
C LYS A 7 41.12 15.55 8.51
N GLU A 8 40.16 15.69 7.61
CA GLU A 8 39.97 16.87 6.76
C GLU A 8 39.03 17.93 7.37
N GLY A 9 38.51 17.70 8.58
CA GLY A 9 37.54 18.59 9.23
C GLY A 9 36.18 18.66 8.53
N LEU A 10 35.91 17.74 7.59
CA LEU A 10 34.68 17.68 6.79
C LEU A 10 33.56 16.88 7.48
N ALA A 11 33.90 16.11 8.52
CA ALA A 11 32.95 15.33 9.31
C ALA A 11 31.64 16.06 9.70
N PRO A 12 31.65 17.31 10.22
CA PRO A 12 30.42 18.01 10.58
C PRO A 12 29.51 18.30 9.37
N TYR A 13 30.08 18.58 8.20
CA TYR A 13 29.33 18.80 6.97
C TYR A 13 28.75 17.48 6.48
N VAL A 14 29.58 16.44 6.35
CA VAL A 14 29.14 15.10 5.92
C VAL A 14 28.01 14.57 6.82
N ASN A 15 28.12 14.73 8.14
CA ASN A 15 27.09 14.31 9.08
C ASN A 15 25.78 15.10 8.90
N LYS A 16 25.86 16.42 8.70
CA LYS A 16 24.69 17.27 8.44
C LYS A 16 23.96 16.87 7.17
N GLU A 17 24.69 16.62 6.09
CA GLU A 17 24.12 16.15 4.82
C GLU A 17 23.48 14.76 4.96
N LEU A 18 24.13 13.82 5.67
CA LEU A 18 23.56 12.49 5.94
C LEU A 18 22.29 12.55 6.79
N GLU A 19 22.26 13.41 7.81
CA GLU A 19 21.05 13.65 8.60
C GLU A 19 19.92 14.23 7.75
N SER A 20 20.24 15.22 6.91
CA SER A 20 19.28 15.84 6.00
C SER A 20 18.69 14.83 5.02
N MET A 21 19.54 13.97 4.44
CA MET A 21 19.12 12.89 3.56
C MET A 21 18.23 11.88 4.29
N SER A 22 18.61 11.50 5.52
CA SER A 22 17.82 10.57 6.35
C SER A 22 16.43 11.13 6.68
N LYS A 23 16.34 12.42 7.03
CA LYS A 23 15.07 13.12 7.27
C LYS A 23 14.21 13.18 6.01
N SER A 24 14.82 13.50 4.87
CA SER A 24 14.14 13.57 3.57
C SER A 24 13.60 12.20 3.14
N LEU A 25 14.39 11.14 3.32
CA LEU A 25 13.97 9.77 3.05
C LEU A 25 12.81 9.33 3.94
N LEU A 26 12.87 9.65 5.25
CA LEU A 26 11.79 9.35 6.18
C LEU A 26 10.50 10.07 5.77
N LYS A 27 10.60 11.36 5.41
CA LYS A 27 9.45 12.13 4.92
C LYS A 27 8.84 11.50 3.66
N ALA A 28 9.67 11.15 2.68
CA ALA A 28 9.21 10.49 1.46
C ALA A 28 8.49 9.16 1.74
N LYS A 29 9.01 8.35 2.68
CA LYS A 29 8.35 7.11 3.12
C LYS A 29 6.99 7.38 3.75
N ILE A 30 6.89 8.36 4.64
CA ILE A 30 5.63 8.74 5.29
C ILE A 30 4.62 9.25 4.26
N ASP A 31 5.06 10.07 3.31
CA ASP A 31 4.20 10.61 2.27
C ASP A 31 3.70 9.51 1.32
N LEU A 32 4.54 8.51 1.00
CA LEU A 32 4.12 7.31 0.28
C LEU A 32 3.08 6.50 1.07
N LEU A 33 3.29 6.28 2.37
CA LEU A 33 2.33 5.60 3.24
C LEU A 33 0.99 6.34 3.31
N LYS A 34 1.01 7.68 3.37
CA LYS A 34 -0.20 8.51 3.33
C LYS A 34 -0.91 8.39 1.97
N ALA A 35 -0.17 8.48 0.87
CA ALA A 35 -0.71 8.34 -0.48
C ALA A 35 -1.33 6.95 -0.72
N LYS A 36 -0.80 5.91 -0.05
CA LYS A 36 -1.28 4.53 -0.12
C LYS A 36 -2.14 4.11 1.08
N LYS A 37 -2.60 5.06 1.91
CA LYS A 37 -3.33 4.78 3.15
C LYS A 37 -4.52 3.85 2.94
N GLY A 38 -5.31 4.06 1.87
CA GLY A 38 -6.45 3.20 1.54
C GLY A 38 -6.03 1.75 1.31
N ALA A 39 -5.02 1.51 0.47
CA ALA A 39 -4.50 0.16 0.21
C ALA A 39 -3.93 -0.49 1.48
N VAL A 40 -3.21 0.26 2.30
CA VAL A 40 -2.70 -0.23 3.59
C VAL A 40 -3.85 -0.60 4.54
N GLN A 41 -4.90 0.21 4.60
CA GLN A 41 -6.10 -0.09 5.38
C GLN A 41 -6.81 -1.35 4.88
N THR A 42 -6.96 -1.52 3.56
CA THR A 42 -7.52 -2.74 2.97
C THR A 42 -6.72 -3.97 3.38
N LEU A 43 -5.40 -3.95 3.21
CA LEU A 43 -4.53 -5.07 3.60
C LEU A 43 -4.60 -5.38 5.10
N LEU A 44 -4.67 -4.35 5.94
CA LEU A 44 -4.82 -4.53 7.38
C LEU A 44 -6.15 -5.19 7.72
N VAL A 45 -7.26 -4.70 7.14
CA VAL A 45 -8.58 -5.32 7.31
C VAL A 45 -8.56 -6.76 6.85
N GLU A 46 -8.06 -7.06 5.65
CA GLU A 46 -7.96 -8.43 5.12
C GLU A 46 -7.10 -9.36 5.98
N SER A 47 -6.05 -8.84 6.62
CA SER A 47 -5.21 -9.62 7.53
C SER A 47 -5.88 -9.90 8.90
N LEU A 48 -6.79 -9.01 9.33
CA LEU A 48 -7.50 -9.10 10.60
C LEU A 48 -8.81 -9.88 10.47
N LEU A 49 -9.49 -9.77 9.32
CA LEU A 49 -10.81 -10.34 9.08
C LEU A 49 -10.89 -11.85 9.37
N PRO A 50 -9.91 -12.70 8.96
CA PRO A 50 -9.90 -14.13 9.28
C PRO A 50 -9.71 -14.43 10.77
N ARG A 51 -9.18 -13.49 11.57
CA ARG A 51 -8.98 -13.67 13.02
C ARG A 51 -10.24 -13.41 13.83
N TYR A 52 -11.16 -12.61 13.30
CA TYR A 52 -12.35 -12.15 14.02
C TYR A 52 -13.67 -12.63 13.40
N PHE A 53 -13.68 -13.06 12.14
CA PHE A 53 -14.85 -13.63 11.49
C PHE A 53 -14.67 -15.14 11.23
N TYR A 54 -15.73 -15.91 11.51
CA TYR A 54 -15.87 -17.24 10.92
C TYR A 54 -15.99 -17.12 9.40
N ARG A 55 -15.59 -18.17 8.65
CA ARG A 55 -15.48 -18.17 7.18
C ARG A 55 -16.70 -17.57 6.46
N SER A 56 -17.93 -17.78 6.95
CA SER A 56 -19.15 -17.22 6.36
C SER A 56 -19.17 -15.67 6.38
N GLY A 57 -18.87 -15.05 7.52
CA GLY A 57 -18.85 -13.59 7.64
C GLY A 57 -17.75 -12.92 6.82
N LEU A 58 -16.65 -13.64 6.56
CA LEU A 58 -15.59 -13.20 5.65
C LEU A 58 -16.09 -13.10 4.20
N TYR A 59 -16.87 -14.08 3.73
CA TYR A 59 -17.48 -14.04 2.40
C TYR A 59 -18.54 -12.93 2.28
N ASP A 60 -19.41 -12.81 3.28
CA ASP A 60 -20.45 -11.77 3.30
C ASP A 60 -19.84 -10.37 3.27
N TYR A 61 -18.79 -10.13 4.06
CA TYR A 61 -18.08 -8.86 4.05
C TYR A 61 -17.43 -8.57 2.69
N LYS A 62 -16.69 -9.53 2.13
CA LYS A 62 -15.98 -9.36 0.86
C LYS A 62 -16.94 -9.10 -0.31
N THR A 63 -18.07 -9.82 -0.39
CA THR A 63 -19.08 -9.59 -1.42
C THR A 63 -19.72 -8.20 -1.41
N GLN A 64 -19.65 -7.48 -0.27
CA GLN A 64 -20.21 -6.13 -0.12
C GLN A 64 -19.17 -5.01 -0.21
N ASN A 65 -17.90 -5.28 0.08
CA ASN A 65 -16.88 -4.25 0.30
C ASN A 65 -15.67 -4.36 -0.64
N ASP A 66 -15.44 -5.53 -1.23
CA ASP A 66 -14.27 -5.77 -2.08
C ASP A 66 -14.54 -5.21 -3.49
N PRO A 67 -13.79 -4.18 -3.94
CA PRO A 67 -14.05 -3.51 -5.21
C PRO A 67 -13.90 -4.44 -6.42
N GLU A 68 -13.03 -5.46 -6.34
CA GLU A 68 -12.83 -6.42 -7.43
C GLU A 68 -14.05 -7.35 -7.56
N ILE A 69 -14.59 -7.81 -6.42
CA ILE A 69 -15.79 -8.64 -6.39
C ILE A 69 -17.00 -7.84 -6.86
N LEU A 70 -17.14 -6.60 -6.41
CA LEU A 70 -18.24 -5.72 -6.83
C LEU A 70 -18.18 -5.43 -8.34
N ALA A 71 -16.99 -5.20 -8.89
CA ALA A 71 -16.80 -5.03 -10.33
C ALA A 71 -17.18 -6.31 -11.11
N GLY A 72 -16.79 -7.49 -10.61
CA GLY A 72 -17.19 -8.77 -11.17
C GLY A 72 -18.71 -8.96 -11.17
N ILE A 73 -19.38 -8.67 -10.06
CA ILE A 73 -20.84 -8.72 -9.95
C ILE A 73 -21.50 -7.77 -10.95
N ALA A 74 -21.01 -6.53 -11.06
CA ALA A 74 -21.55 -5.55 -12.00
C ALA A 74 -21.43 -5.99 -13.46
N ILE A 75 -20.32 -6.63 -13.83
CA ILE A 75 -20.11 -7.23 -15.15
C ILE A 75 -21.09 -8.38 -15.38
N LEU A 76 -21.23 -9.29 -14.41
CA LEU A 76 -22.13 -10.45 -14.52
C LEU A 76 -23.62 -10.03 -14.63
N GLN A 77 -23.98 -8.90 -14.04
CA GLN A 77 -25.34 -8.33 -14.12
C GLN A 77 -25.61 -7.61 -15.46
N ASN A 78 -24.59 -7.38 -16.29
CA ASN A 78 -24.72 -6.75 -17.59
C ASN A 78 -24.37 -7.77 -18.71
N PRO A 79 -25.39 -8.41 -19.34
CA PRO A 79 -25.17 -9.41 -20.38
C PRO A 79 -24.35 -8.92 -21.56
N GLU A 80 -24.49 -7.65 -21.94
CA GLU A 80 -23.74 -7.06 -23.05
C GLU A 80 -22.25 -6.93 -22.68
N ALA A 81 -21.95 -6.34 -21.51
CA ALA A 81 -20.59 -6.21 -21.00
C ALA A 81 -19.91 -7.57 -20.82
N TYR A 82 -20.64 -8.55 -20.26
CA TYR A 82 -20.13 -9.91 -20.10
C TYR A 82 -19.86 -10.58 -21.46
N SER A 83 -20.79 -10.48 -22.41
CA SER A 83 -20.61 -11.06 -23.74
C SER A 83 -19.42 -10.47 -24.51
N ASN A 84 -19.11 -9.19 -24.27
CA ASN A 84 -17.96 -8.53 -24.89
C ASN A 84 -16.62 -9.04 -24.35
N ILE A 85 -16.56 -9.49 -23.10
CA ILE A 85 -15.36 -10.10 -22.49
C ILE A 85 -15.12 -11.53 -23.03
N LEU A 86 -16.19 -12.24 -23.40
CA LEU A 86 -16.10 -13.61 -23.92
C LEU A 86 -15.72 -13.69 -25.40
N LYS A 87 -15.59 -12.55 -26.10
CA LYS A 87 -15.12 -12.52 -27.49
C LYS A 87 -13.61 -12.78 -27.53
N PRO A 88 -13.14 -13.69 -28.41
CA PRO A 88 -11.73 -14.05 -28.52
C PRO A 88 -10.85 -12.91 -29.04
#